data_AF-A0A9Q3BB99-F1
#
_entry.id   AF-A0A9Q3BB99-F1
#
_cell.length_a   1.000
_cell.length_b   1.000
_cell.length_c   1.000
_cell.angle_alpha   90.00
_cell.angle_beta   90.00
_cell.angle_gamma   90.00
#
_symmetry.space_group_name_H-M   'P 1'
#
loop_
_entity.id
_entity.type
_entity.pdbx_description
1 polymer ?
#
loop_
_entity_poly.entity_id
_entity_poly.type
_entity_poly.pdbx_seq_one_letter_code
_entity_poly.pdbx_strand_id
1 'polypeptide(L)'
;MIKIQEPRRPWEIVHMDWITTLPPGGDRSHNACLVIVERFSKTPIFLPFHTYDTAMDIALLDRNRVISFTGIFKNIISDSDPKFT
;
A
#
# COMPACT_ATOMS: atom_id res chain seq x y z
N MET A 1 21.83 -7.25 3.44
CA MET A 1 20.95 -6.11 3.80
C MET A 1 21.05 -5.09 2.68
N ILE A 2 19.99 -4.91 1.88
CA ILE A 2 19.97 -3.93 0.78
C ILE A 2 19.96 -2.54 1.40
N LYS A 3 20.94 -1.70 1.06
CA LYS A 3 21.01 -0.32 1.56
C LYS A 3 20.17 0.56 0.65
N ILE A 4 18.98 0.92 1.11
CA ILE A 4 18.07 1.81 0.40
C ILE A 4 18.49 3.24 0.71
N GLN A 5 18.68 4.07 -0.32
CA GLN A 5 18.98 5.49 -0.15
C GLN A 5 17.76 6.22 0.43
N GLU A 6 17.98 7.22 1.29
CA GLU A 6 16.85 8.01 1.80
C GLU A 6 16.19 8.82 0.66
N PRO A 7 14.85 8.94 0.67
CA PRO A 7 14.13 9.69 -0.35
C PRO A 7 14.47 11.18 -0.25
N ARG A 8 14.51 11.85 -1.40
CA ARG A 8 14.72 13.31 -1.48
C ARG A 8 13.41 14.08 -1.59
N ARG A 9 12.33 13.40 -1.98
CA ARG A 9 11.00 13.97 -2.15
C ARG A 9 9.94 13.04 -1.53
N PRO A 10 8.78 13.60 -1.12
CA PRO A 10 7.60 12.81 -0.80
C PRO A 10 7.31 11.77 -1.90
N TRP A 11 6.82 10.60 -1.48
CA TRP A 11 6.35 9.50 -2.31
C TRP A 11 7.41 8.84 -3.22
N GLU A 12 8.70 9.17 -3.10
CA GLU A 12 9.73 8.46 -3.87
C GLU A 12 9.92 7.01 -3.41
N ILE A 13 9.86 6.79 -2.11
CA ILE A 13 10.06 5.48 -1.49
C ILE A 13 8.92 5.24 -0.53
N VAL A 14 8.24 4.11 -0.70
CA VAL A 14 7.11 3.71 0.15
C VAL A 14 7.36 2.34 0.76
N HIS A 15 6.85 2.14 1.97
CA HIS A 15 6.65 0.83 2.57
C HIS A 15 5.21 0.41 2.30
N MET A 16 5.02 -0.81 1.83
CA MET A 16 3.70 -1.38 1.57
C MET A 16 3.52 -2.67 2.36
N ASP A 17 2.36 -2.82 2.99
CA ASP A 17 2.02 -4.02 3.75
C ASP A 17 0.52 -4.34 3.67
N TRP A 18 0.18 -5.63 3.64
CA TRP A 18 -1.19 -6.13 3.57
C TRP A 18 -1.63 -6.63 4.94
N ILE A 19 -2.67 -6.02 5.48
CA ILE A 19 -3.30 -6.48 6.72
C ILE A 19 -4.60 -7.20 6.34
N THR A 20 -4.64 -8.52 6.44
CA THR A 20 -5.77 -9.33 5.93
C THR A 20 -6.66 -9.95 7.00
N THR A 21 -6.31 -9.84 8.28
CA THR A 21 -7.05 -10.47 9.39
C THR A 21 -7.79 -9.43 10.23
N LEU A 22 -8.49 -8.49 9.58
CA LEU A 22 -9.27 -7.48 10.29
C LEU A 22 -10.73 -7.93 10.44
N PRO A 23 -11.39 -7.57 11.57
CA PRO A 23 -12.84 -7.73 11.65
C PRO A 23 -13.51 -6.86 10.58
N PRO A 24 -14.61 -7.33 9.95
CA PRO A 24 -15.36 -6.53 8.97
C PRO A 24 -15.79 -5.18 9.56
N GLY A 25 -15.49 -4.09 8.84
CA GLY A 25 -15.72 -2.73 9.35
C GLY A 25 -16.24 -1.74 8.30
N GLY A 26 -16.93 -0.70 8.80
CA GLY A 26 -17.55 0.36 8.01
C GLY A 26 -18.76 -0.10 7.18
N ASP A 27 -19.36 0.83 6.44
CA ASP A 27 -20.59 0.60 5.67
C ASP A 27 -20.45 -0.47 4.58
N ARG A 28 -19.21 -0.76 4.15
CA ARG A 28 -18.88 -1.74 3.11
C ARG A 28 -18.31 -3.05 3.67
N SER A 29 -18.18 -3.16 4.99
CA SER A 29 -17.69 -4.36 5.69
C SER A 29 -16.35 -4.88 5.14
N HIS A 30 -15.40 -3.98 4.85
CA HIS A 30 -14.05 -4.39 4.45
C HIS A 30 -13.38 -5.10 5.62
N ASN A 31 -12.62 -6.15 5.34
CA ASN A 31 -11.96 -7.01 6.32
C ASN A 31 -10.44 -7.09 6.09
N ALA A 32 -9.90 -6.24 5.22
CA ALA A 32 -8.49 -6.10 4.97
C ALA A 32 -8.12 -4.65 4.61
N CYS A 33 -6.83 -4.33 4.71
CA CYS A 33 -6.31 -3.00 4.44
C CYS A 33 -4.89 -3.06 3.86
N LEU A 34 -4.65 -2.30 2.79
CA LEU A 34 -3.32 -2.09 2.22
C LEU A 34 -2.79 -0.80 2.86
N VAL A 35 -1.68 -0.94 3.57
CA VAL A 35 -1.02 0.17 4.26
C VAL A 35 0.14 0.62 3.41
N ILE A 36 0.15 1.90 3.05
CA ILE A 36 1.21 2.53 2.27
C ILE A 36 1.78 3.66 3.09
N VAL A 37 3.07 3.56 3.47
CA VAL A 37 3.72 4.60 4.27
C VAL A 37 4.88 5.18 3.49
N GLU A 38 4.82 6.47 3.17
CA GLU A 38 5.95 7.12 2.52
C GLU A 38 7.11 7.37 3.47
N ARG A 39 8.33 7.13 2.98
CA ARG A 39 9.52 7.15 3.83
C ARG A 39 9.98 8.57 4.21
N PHE A 40 9.60 9.60 3.45
CA PHE A 40 10.04 10.99 3.63
C PHE A 40 9.40 11.64 4.87
N SER A 41 8.09 11.84 4.88
CA SER A 41 7.35 12.45 6.00
C SER A 41 6.71 11.44 6.95
N LYS A 42 6.82 10.13 6.67
CA LYS A 42 6.14 9.05 7.42
C LYS A 42 4.61 9.12 7.35
N THR A 43 4.06 9.75 6.31
CA THR A 43 2.62 9.84 6.11
C THR A 43 2.06 8.48 5.66
N PRO A 44 1.06 7.92 6.37
CA PRO A 44 0.39 6.70 5.97
C PRO A 44 -0.84 6.96 5.10
N ILE A 45 -1.12 6.02 4.20
CA ILE A 45 -2.38 5.86 3.48
C ILE A 45 -2.91 4.46 3.78
N PHE A 46 -4.22 4.41 4.07
CA PHE A 46 -4.94 3.17 4.33
C PHE A 46 -5.95 2.94 3.21
N LEU A 47 -5.79 1.85 2.47
CA LEU A 47 -6.70 1.43 1.42
C LEU A 47 -7.47 0.19 1.88
N PRO A 48 -8.74 0.33 2.33
CA PRO A 48 -9.54 -0.82 2.73
C PRO A 48 -9.98 -1.62 1.49
N PHE A 49 -9.96 -2.94 1.61
CA PHE A 49 -10.37 -3.89 0.56
C PHE A 49 -10.90 -5.19 1.20
N HIS A 50 -11.43 -6.10 0.40
CA HIS A 50 -11.91 -7.40 0.87
C HIS A 50 -10.87 -8.50 0.68
N THR A 51 -10.77 -9.44 1.62
CA THR A 51 -9.76 -10.52 1.56
C THR A 51 -9.84 -11.38 0.30
N TYR A 52 -10.99 -11.41 -0.39
CA TYR A 52 -11.22 -12.11 -1.64
C TYR A 52 -10.95 -11.27 -2.90
N ASP A 53 -10.65 -9.98 -2.77
CA ASP A 53 -10.24 -9.15 -3.90
C ASP A 53 -8.90 -9.65 -4.46
N THR A 54 -8.78 -9.65 -5.79
CA THR A 54 -7.55 -10.12 -6.45
C THR A 54 -6.46 -9.08 -6.34
N ALA A 55 -5.19 -9.48 -6.46
CA ALA A 55 -4.07 -8.53 -6.49
C ALA A 55 -4.25 -7.44 -7.58
N MET A 56 -4.89 -7.77 -8.71
CA MET A 56 -5.20 -6.82 -9.77
C MET A 56 -6.24 -5.78 -9.34
N ASP A 57 -7.27 -6.20 -8.60
CA ASP A 57 -8.30 -5.29 -8.08
C ASP A 57 -7.70 -4.28 -7.11
N ILE A 58 -6.84 -4.74 -6.19
CA ILE A 58 -6.12 -3.85 -5.28
C ILE A 58 -5.13 -2.95 -6.04
N ALA A 59 -4.42 -3.45 -7.05
CA ALA A 59 -3.50 -2.64 -7.85
C ALA A 59 -4.22 -1.52 -8.62
N LEU A 60 -5.41 -1.81 -9.16
CA LEU A 60 -6.27 -0.80 -9.78
C LEU A 60 -6.79 0.21 -8.75
N LEU A 61 -7.15 -0.25 -7.55
CA LEU A 61 -7.57 0.61 -6.45
C LEU A 61 -6.44 1.57 -6.05
N ASP A 62 -5.22 1.07 -5.86
CA ASP A 62 -4.02 1.85 -5.57
C ASP A 62 -3.72 2.87 -6.69
N ARG A 63 -3.77 2.43 -7.95
CA ARG A 63 -3.58 3.32 -9.10
C ARG A 63 -4.58 4.48 -9.10
N ASN A 64 -5.85 4.18 -8.90
CA ASN A 64 -6.94 5.14 -9.02
C ASN A 64 -7.07 6.06 -7.82
N ARG A 65 -6.61 5.62 -6.64
CA ARG A 65 -6.79 6.37 -5.40
C ARG A 65 -5.52 6.97 -4.86
N VAL A 66 -4.35 6.38 -5.09
CA VAL A 66 -3.09 6.80 -4.47
C VAL A 66 -2.15 7.35 -5.53
N ILE A 67 -1.75 6.52 -6.49
CA ILE A 67 -0.82 6.93 -7.56
C ILE A 67 -1.34 8.14 -8.33
N SER A 68 -2.67 8.28 -8.48
CA SER A 68 -3.30 9.42 -9.13
C SER A 68 -2.97 10.77 -8.49
N PHE A 69 -2.65 10.83 -7.19
CA PHE A 69 -2.28 12.07 -6.50
C PHE A 69 -0.84 12.09 -5.96
N THR A 70 -0.24 10.93 -5.65
CA THR A 70 1.14 10.83 -5.16
C THR A 70 2.16 10.78 -6.30
N GLY A 71 1.73 10.41 -7.50
CA GLY A 71 2.62 9.98 -8.57
C GLY A 71 3.13 8.55 -8.36
N ILE A 72 3.96 8.08 -9.30
CA ILE A 72 4.53 6.73 -9.28
C ILE A 72 5.71 6.65 -8.31
N PHE A 73 5.69 5.65 -7.43
CA PHE A 73 6.78 5.36 -6.50
C PHE A 73 8.03 4.87 -7.24
N LYS A 74 9.22 5.28 -6.81
CA LYS A 74 10.49 4.79 -7.38
C LYS A 74 10.90 3.46 -6.77
N ASN A 75 10.63 3.29 -5.48
CA ASN A 75 10.91 2.06 -4.75
C ASN A 75 9.73 1.70 -3.85
N ILE A 76 9.29 0.46 -3.95
CA ILE A 76 8.34 -0.16 -3.03
C ILE A 76 9.14 -1.14 -2.18
N ILE A 77 9.06 -0.96 -0.87
CA ILE A 77 9.58 -1.89 0.12
C ILE A 77 8.37 -2.64 0.64
N SER A 78 8.29 -3.95 0.41
CA SER A 78 7.25 -4.76 1.01
C SER A 78 7.84 -6.03 1.59
N ASP A 79 7.08 -6.65 2.48
CA ASP A 79 7.37 -8.00 2.92
C ASP A 79 7.00 -9.00 1.81
N SER A 80 7.66 -10.16 1.82
CA SER A 80 7.51 -11.20 0.78
C SER A 80 6.19 -11.98 0.89
N ASP A 81 5.08 -11.28 1.10
CA ASP A 81 3.75 -11.87 1.03
C ASP A 81 3.46 -12.32 -0.42
N PRO A 82 2.85 -13.50 -0.65
CA PRO A 82 2.44 -13.96 -1.98
C PRO A 82 1.59 -12.94 -2.75
N LYS A 83 0.88 -12.02 -2.07
CA LYS A 83 0.12 -10.96 -2.74
C LYS A 83 1.01 -9.95 -3.49
N PHE A 84 2.30 -9.91 -3.19
CA PHE A 84 3.30 -9.12 -3.91
C PHE A 84 4.13 -9.92 -4.92
N THR A 85 3.99 -11.26 -5.01
CA THR A 85 4.84 -12.14 -5.86
C THR A 85 4.01 -12.93 -6.86
#